data_AF-A0A3D4PFR3-F1
#
_entry.id   AF-A0A3D4PFR3-F1
#
_cell.length_a   1.000
_cell.length_b   1.000
_cell.length_c   1.000
_cell.angle_alpha   90.00
_cell.angle_beta   90.00
_cell.angle_gamma   90.00
#
_symmetry.space_group_name_H-M   'P 1'
#
loop_
_entity.id
_entity.type
_entity.pdbx_description
1 polymer ?
#
loop_
_entity_poly.entity_id
_entity_poly.type
_entity_poly.pdbx_seq_one_letter_code
_entity_poly.pdbx_strand_id
1 'polypeptide(L)' 'MADGNSYTERIVITGVGLTSPNGNSLSEFRQNLLSGKSGVVPYQTRYMGDVLAGVCNFDTLKYQ' A
#
# COMPACT_ATOMS: atom_id res chain seq x y z
N MET A 1 -5.46 47.71 11.80
CA MET A 1 -5.70 47.57 10.34
C MET A 1 -4.52 46.80 9.78
N ALA A 2 -4.78 45.78 8.96
CA ALA A 2 -3.90 44.68 8.51
C ALA A 2 -3.86 43.44 9.44
N ASP A 3 -4.96 42.69 9.39
CA ASP A 3 -4.96 41.23 9.21
C ASP A 3 -4.05 40.82 8.03
N GLY A 4 -3.48 39.63 7.91
CA GLY A 4 -3.60 38.39 8.65
C GLY A 4 -2.79 37.38 7.82
N ASN A 5 -1.66 36.91 8.34
CA ASN A 5 -0.90 35.84 7.70
C ASN A 5 -1.38 34.50 8.23
N SER A 6 -2.02 33.68 7.41
CA SER A 6 -1.97 32.21 7.53
C SER A 6 -2.67 31.57 6.33
N TYR A 7 -1.97 30.75 5.55
CA TYR A 7 -2.61 29.88 4.58
C TYR A 7 -3.43 28.81 5.34
N THR A 8 -4.71 29.10 5.60
CA THR A 8 -5.67 28.23 6.31
C THR A 8 -6.42 27.26 5.39
N GLU A 9 -5.91 27.02 4.18
CA GLU A 9 -6.62 26.18 3.22
C GLU A 9 -6.52 24.70 3.60
N ARG A 10 -7.68 24.06 3.72
CA ARG A 10 -7.78 22.64 4.07
C ARG A 10 -7.38 21.79 2.87
N ILE A 11 -6.25 21.10 2.97
CA ILE A 11 -5.82 20.08 2.01
C ILE A 11 -6.39 18.72 2.44
N VAL A 12 -6.97 17.99 1.48
CA VAL A 12 -7.56 16.65 1.72
C VAL A 12 -7.00 15.63 0.74
N ILE A 13 -6.88 14.38 1.20
CA ILE A 13 -6.63 13.22 0.33
C ILE A 13 -7.98 12.78 -0.22
N THR A 14 -8.18 12.93 -1.52
CA THR A 14 -9.44 12.60 -2.20
C THR A 14 -9.52 11.14 -2.67
N GLY A 15 -8.40 10.42 -2.66
CA GLY A 15 -8.35 9.01 -3.04
C GLY A 15 -7.03 8.35 -2.63
N VAL A 16 -7.07 7.03 -2.50
CA VAL A 16 -5.89 6.19 -2.22
C VAL A 16 -5.97 4.91 -3.05
N GLY A 17 -4.83 4.51 -3.60
CA GLY A 17 -4.62 3.21 -4.22
C GLY A 17 -3.30 2.63 -3.73
N LEU A 18 -3.23 1.31 -3.64
CA LEU A 18 -1.98 0.62 -3.32
C LEU A 18 -1.97 -0.78 -3.92
N THR A 19 -0.75 -1.31 -4.04
CA THR A 19 -0.47 -2.72 -4.30
C THR A 19 0.34 -3.24 -3.12
N SER A 20 -0.18 -4.22 -2.37
CA SER A 20 0.41 -4.67 -1.11
C SER A 20 0.55 -6.19 -1.05
N PRO A 21 1.61 -6.75 -0.45
CA PRO A 21 1.76 -8.19 -0.30
C PRO A 21 0.72 -8.82 0.66
N ASN A 22 0.04 -7.99 1.45
CA ASN A 22 -1.03 -8.42 2.35
C ASN A 22 -2.43 -7.95 1.91
N GLY A 23 -2.63 -7.61 0.63
CA GLY A 23 -3.98 -7.46 0.10
C GLY A 23 -4.04 -6.87 -1.31
N ASN A 24 -4.93 -7.42 -2.13
CA ASN A 24 -5.20 -6.97 -3.50
C ASN A 24 -6.36 -5.97 -3.60
N SER A 25 -6.97 -5.63 -2.46
CA SER A 25 -8.02 -4.62 -2.35
C SER A 25 -7.84 -3.83 -1.06
N LEU A 26 -8.40 -2.61 -1.02
CA LEU A 26 -8.36 -1.77 0.19
C LEU A 26 -9.00 -2.44 1.41
N SER A 27 -10.08 -3.19 1.19
CA SER A 27 -10.79 -3.91 2.26
C SER A 27 -9.90 -5.02 2.85
N GLU A 28 -9.33 -5.86 1.99
CA GLU A 28 -8.44 -6.94 2.39
C GLU A 28 -7.18 -6.41 3.07
N PHE A 29 -6.54 -5.40 2.48
CA PHE A 29 -5.38 -4.73 3.05
C PHE A 29 -5.67 -4.23 4.47
N ARG A 30 -6.78 -3.51 4.65
CA ARG A 30 -7.18 -2.97 5.97
C ARG A 30 -7.38 -4.09 6.98
N GLN A 31 -8.11 -5.14 6.63
CA GLN A 31 -8.35 -6.27 7.52
C GLN A 31 -7.04 -6.95 7.93
N ASN A 32 -6.15 -7.19 6.97
CA ASN A 32 -4.89 -7.87 7.21
C ASN A 32 -3.93 -7.01 8.03
N LEU A 33 -3.86 -5.70 7.77
CA LEU A 33 -3.09 -4.75 8.56
C LEU A 33 -3.55 -4.74 10.02
N LEU A 34 -4.86 -4.60 10.26
CA LEU A 34 -5.43 -4.56 11.62
C LEU A 34 -5.32 -5.89 12.36
N SER A 35 -5.20 -7.01 11.64
CA SER A 35 -4.96 -8.33 12.22
C SER A 35 -3.48 -8.73 12.30
N GLY A 36 -2.55 -7.83 11.95
CA GLY A 36 -1.12 -8.09 12.02
C GLY A 36 -0.60 -9.11 11.01
N LYS A 37 -1.30 -9.31 9.89
CA LYS A 37 -0.88 -10.23 8.84
C LYS A 37 0.13 -9.56 7.90
N SER A 38 1.33 -10.13 7.84
CA SER A 38 2.48 -9.58 7.11
C SER A 38 2.36 -9.70 5.59
N GLY A 39 2.00 -10.87 5.06
CA GLY A 39 2.01 -11.16 3.61
C GLY A 39 3.39 -11.46 3.03
N VAL A 40 4.46 -11.41 3.84
CA VAL A 40 5.80 -11.85 3.44
C VAL A 40 5.85 -13.37 3.26
N VAL A 41 6.52 -13.81 2.20
CA VAL A 41 6.68 -15.23 1.84
C VAL A 41 8.14 -15.54 1.50
N PRO A 42 8.58 -16.81 1.61
CA PRO A 42 9.82 -17.27 1.00
C PRO A 42 9.83 -17.01 -0.50
N TYR A 43 10.92 -16.46 -1.02
CA TYR A 43 11.07 -16.11 -2.42
C TYR A 43 12.49 -16.43 -2.89
N GLN A 44 12.60 -17.19 -3.97
CA GLN A 44 13.88 -17.53 -4.55
C GLN A 44 14.30 -16.47 -5.58
N THR A 45 15.46 -15.86 -5.34
CA THR A 45 16.04 -14.87 -6.24
C THR A 45 17.22 -15.45 -7.01
N ARG A 46 17.45 -14.95 -8.23
CA ARG A 46 18.52 -15.46 -9.11
C ARG A 46 19.93 -15.27 -8.56
N TYR A 47 20.18 -14.15 -7.87
CA TYR A 47 21.53 -13.76 -7.45
C TYR A 47 21.74 -13.72 -5.94
N MET A 48 20.66 -13.67 -5.14
CA MET A 48 20.75 -13.63 -3.68
C MET A 48 20.33 -14.96 -3.03
N GLY A 49 19.85 -15.93 -3.81
CA GLY A 49 19.31 -17.18 -3.29
C GLY A 49 17.95 -16.98 -2.63
N ASP A 50 17.67 -17.80 -1.61
CA ASP A 50 16.38 -17.78 -0.90
C ASP A 50 16.33 -16.62 0.10
N VAL A 51 15.29 -15.79 -0.03
CA VAL A 51 15.03 -14.63 0.84
C VAL A 51 13.57 -14.61 1.29
N LEU A 52 13.26 -13.77 2.27
CA LEU A 52 11.88 -13.42 2.60
C LEU A 52 11.50 -12.12 1.88
N ALA A 53 10.38 -12.12 1.15
CA ALA A 53 9.94 -10.95 0.39
C ALA A 53 8.43 -10.72 0.52
N GLY A 54 8.04 -9.45 0.48
CA GLY A 54 6.64 -9.07 0.25
C GLY A 54 6.32 -9.20 -1.24
N VAL A 55 5.57 -10.23 -1.62
CA VAL A 55 5.17 -10.46 -3.02
C VAL A 55 3.72 -10.05 -3.19
N CYS A 56 3.47 -9.08 -4.07
CA CYS A 56 2.11 -8.65 -4.42
C CYS A 56 1.58 -9.46 -5.60
N ASN A 57 0.47 -10.18 -5.43
CA ASN A 57 -0.13 -11.07 -6.42
C ASN A 57 -1.37 -10.48 -7.11
N PHE A 58 -1.29 -9.23 -7.54
CA PHE A 58 -2.38 -8.56 -8.24
C PHE A 58 -2.51 -9.02 -9.70
N ASP A 59 -3.74 -8.98 -10.22
CA ASP A 59 -4.01 -9.24 -11.63
C ASP A 59 -3.59 -8.02 -12.47
N THR A 60 -2.55 -8.20 -13.28
CA THR A 60 -1.96 -7.14 -14.12
C THR A 60 -2.83 -6.78 -15.32
N LEU A 61 -3.80 -7.61 -15.69
CA LEU A 61 -4.65 -7.42 -16.88
C LEU A 61 -6.07 -6.97 -16.53
N LYS A 62 -6.40 -6.86 -15.24
CA LYS A 62 -7.75 -6.59 -14.73
C LYS A 62 -8.43 -5.33 -15.30
N TYR A 63 -7.66 -4.34 -15.75
CA TYR A 63 -8.17 -3.04 -16.20
C TYR A 63 -7.61 -2.60 -17.57
N GLN A 64 -7.19 -3.56 -18.39
CA GLN A 64 -6.64 -3.30 -19.72
C GLN A 64 -7.72 -2.96 -20.75
#